data_AF-A0A2C1YRK9-F1
#
_entry.id   AF-A0A2C1YRK9-F1
#
_cell.length_a   1.000
_cell.length_b   1.000
_cell.length_c   1.000
_cell.angle_alpha   90.00
_cell.angle_beta   90.00
_cell.angle_gamma   90.00
#
_symmetry.space_group_name_H-M   'P 1'
#
loop_
_entity.id
_entity.type
_entity.pdbx_description
1 polymer ?
#
loop_
_entity_poly.entity_id
_entity_poly.type
_entity_poly.pdbx_seq_one_letter_code
_entity_poly.pdbx_strand_id
1 'polypeptide(L)'
;MEYAVNFSANGIIPPESLPKHIHKQQTLLINTVKINPVNQAELDWIKQALKRSQMNVTDAAKELNMSRSTLYRKLKKLGFDIKNLN
;
A
#
# COMPACT_ATOMS: atom_id res chain seq x y z
N MET A 1 29.75 -21.45 -4.91
CA MET A 1 30.39 -20.53 -3.96
C MET A 1 31.12 -19.51 -4.79
N GLU A 2 30.47 -18.41 -5.14
CA GLU A 2 31.00 -17.39 -6.04
C GLU A 2 30.50 -16.02 -5.56
N TYR A 3 31.30 -15.37 -4.72
CA TYR A 3 31.03 -14.03 -4.18
C TYR A 3 31.52 -12.99 -5.20
N ALA A 4 30.62 -12.13 -5.69
CA ALA A 4 31.02 -10.91 -6.37
C ALA A 4 30.97 -9.74 -5.37
N VAL A 5 32.17 -9.28 -5.00
CA VAL A 5 32.45 -8.07 -4.23
C VAL A 5 31.87 -6.83 -4.92
N ASN A 6 30.95 -6.15 -4.25
CA ASN A 6 30.37 -4.90 -4.74
C ASN A 6 31.34 -3.75 -4.41
N PHE A 7 32.18 -3.36 -5.37
CA PHE A 7 33.02 -2.17 -5.23
C PHE A 7 32.14 -0.92 -5.36
N SER A 8 31.57 -0.47 -4.24
CA SER A 8 31.02 0.88 -4.15
C SER A 8 32.16 1.85 -3.90
N ALA A 9 32.58 2.59 -4.92
CA ALA A 9 33.40 3.77 -4.71
C ALA A 9 32.50 4.84 -4.07
N ASN A 10 32.69 5.08 -2.77
CA ASN A 10 32.09 6.15 -1.97
C ASN A 10 30.72 5.88 -1.33
N GLY A 11 30.28 4.63 -1.21
CA GLY A 11 29.10 4.27 -0.41
C GLY A 11 27.74 4.77 -0.94
N ILE A 12 27.72 5.34 -2.15
CA ILE A 12 26.51 5.77 -2.85
C ILE A 12 26.40 4.93 -4.12
N ILE A 13 25.31 4.17 -4.25
CA ILE A 13 25.00 3.44 -5.48
C ILE A 13 24.12 4.36 -6.31
N PRO A 14 24.64 4.94 -7.41
CA PRO A 14 23.81 5.79 -8.26
C PRO A 14 22.82 4.93 -9.05
N PRO A 15 21.63 5.48 -9.41
CA PRO A 15 20.54 4.70 -10.01
C PRO A 15 20.92 4.05 -11.34
N GLU A 16 21.88 4.61 -12.09
CA GLU A 16 22.45 4.03 -13.31
C GLU A 16 23.25 2.75 -13.07
N SER A 17 23.76 2.53 -11.85
CA SER A 17 24.51 1.32 -11.48
C SER A 17 23.59 0.16 -11.06
N LEU A 18 22.28 0.38 -11.00
CA LEU A 18 21.30 -0.66 -10.71
C LEU A 18 21.02 -1.48 -11.98
N PRO A 19 21.11 -2.83 -11.91
CA PRO A 19 20.77 -3.71 -13.02
C PRO A 19 19.41 -3.38 -13.64
N LYS A 20 19.31 -3.34 -14.98
CA LYS A 20 18.10 -2.99 -15.75
C LYS A 20 16.83 -3.73 -15.29
N HIS A 21 16.96 -4.91 -14.69
CA HIS A 21 15.84 -5.70 -14.19
C HIS A 21 15.27 -5.22 -12.83
N ILE A 22 16.03 -4.43 -12.05
CA ILE A 22 15.58 -3.74 -10.83
C ILE A 22 14.79 -2.48 -11.16
N HIS A 23 14.93 -1.92 -12.38
CA HIS A 23 14.12 -0.77 -12.85
C HIS A 23 12.64 -1.11 -13.05
N LYS A 24 12.23 -2.36 -12.82
CA LYS A 24 10.83 -2.69 -12.56
C LYS A 24 10.50 -2.26 -11.15
N GLN A 25 10.29 -0.95 -10.98
CA GLN A 25 9.39 -0.51 -9.92
C GLN A 25 8.15 -1.38 -10.06
N GLN A 26 7.86 -2.17 -9.03
CA GLN A 26 6.50 -2.58 -8.77
C GLN A 26 5.75 -1.27 -8.54
N THR A 27 5.37 -0.61 -9.63
CA THR A 27 4.25 0.30 -9.59
C THR A 27 3.10 -0.61 -9.20
N LEU A 28 2.82 -0.68 -7.89
CA LEU A 28 1.47 -0.91 -7.43
C LEU A 28 0.65 -0.05 -8.36
N LEU A 29 -0.12 -0.70 -9.23
CA LEU A 29 -1.05 -0.04 -10.12
C LEU A 29 -2.05 0.61 -9.19
N ILE A 30 -1.72 1.80 -8.70
CA ILE A 30 -2.67 2.75 -8.21
C ILE A 30 -3.39 3.09 -9.50
N ASN A 31 -4.42 2.31 -9.83
CA ASN A 31 -5.43 2.74 -10.77
C ASN A 31 -5.83 4.11 -10.23
N THR A 32 -5.32 5.18 -10.83
CA THR A 32 -5.76 6.54 -10.57
C THR A 32 -7.13 6.67 -11.21
N VAL A 33 -8.08 5.85 -10.74
CA VAL A 33 -9.48 6.21 -10.76
C VAL A 33 -9.47 7.61 -10.17
N LYS A 34 -10.01 8.60 -10.89
CA LYS A 34 -10.22 9.93 -10.32
C LYS A 34 -11.21 9.75 -9.16
N ILE A 35 -10.70 9.40 -8.00
CA ILE A 35 -11.48 9.21 -6.79
C ILE A 35 -11.95 10.62 -6.42
N ASN A 36 -13.27 10.81 -6.36
CA ASN A 36 -13.86 12.05 -5.91
C ASN A 36 -13.20 12.47 -4.56
N PRO A 37 -12.85 13.75 -4.35
CA PRO A 37 -12.26 14.22 -3.09
C PRO A 37 -12.94 13.69 -1.81
N VAL A 38 -14.27 13.55 -1.82
CA VAL A 38 -15.04 12.96 -0.70
C VAL A 38 -14.67 11.50 -0.45
N ASN A 39 -14.57 10.72 -1.52
CA ASN A 39 -14.20 9.31 -1.46
C ASN A 39 -12.72 9.15 -1.03
N GLN A 40 -11.85 10.09 -1.38
CA GLN A 40 -10.46 10.10 -0.96
C GLN A 40 -10.34 10.36 0.55
N ALA A 41 -11.06 11.36 1.05
CA ALA A 41 -11.13 11.63 2.49
C ALA A 41 -11.68 10.43 3.27
N GLU A 42 -12.71 9.76 2.75
CA GLU A 42 -13.25 8.54 3.33
C GLU A 42 -12.22 7.39 3.35
N LEU A 43 -11.49 7.19 2.25
CA LEU A 43 -10.41 6.20 2.18
C LEU A 43 -9.33 6.46 3.23
N ASP A 44 -8.89 7.71 3.36
CA ASP A 44 -7.84 8.08 4.30
C ASP A 44 -8.28 7.91 5.75
N TRP A 45 -9.54 8.23 6.05
CA TRP A 45 -10.13 7.98 7.36
C TRP A 45 -10.17 6.48 7.69
N ILE A 46 -10.61 5.64 6.75
CA ILE A 46 -10.63 4.18 6.91
C ILE A 46 -9.20 3.63 7.11
N LYS A 47 -8.23 4.13 6.33
CA LYS A 47 -6.81 3.73 6.47
C LYS A 47 -6.24 4.08 7.84
N GLN A 48 -6.61 5.23 8.40
CA GLN A 48 -6.15 5.61 9.74
C GLN A 48 -6.72 4.68 10.82
N ALA A 49 -8.01 4.34 10.76
CA ALA A 49 -8.61 3.39 11.69
C ALA A 49 -7.98 1.99 11.55
N LEU A 50 -7.74 1.53 10.32
CA LEU A 50 -7.02 0.27 10.08
C LEU A 50 -5.60 0.29 10.68
N LYS A 51 -4.85 1.40 10.52
CA LYS A 51 -3.52 1.53 11.13
C LYS A 51 -3.57 1.47 12.66
N ARG A 52 -4.51 2.17 13.30
CA ARG A 52 -4.70 2.15 14.76
C ARG A 52 -5.09 0.77 15.27
N SER A 53 -5.92 0.07 14.50
CA SER A 53 -6.39 -1.28 14.77
C SER A 53 -5.39 -2.37 14.33
N GLN A 54 -4.14 -2.02 13.99
CA GLN A 54 -3.11 -2.97 13.53
C GLN A 54 -3.59 -3.87 12.37
N MET A 55 -4.29 -3.28 11.41
CA MET A 55 -4.92 -3.95 10.26
C MET A 55 -6.05 -4.94 10.63
N ASN A 56 -6.51 -4.97 11.88
CA ASN A 56 -7.70 -5.73 12.26
C ASN A 56 -8.97 -5.05 11.77
N VAL A 57 -9.57 -5.61 10.72
CA VAL A 57 -10.80 -5.13 10.08
C VAL A 57 -11.98 -5.10 11.06
N THR A 58 -12.05 -6.03 12.01
CA THR A 58 -13.15 -6.09 12.98
C THR A 58 -13.07 -4.93 13.95
N ASP A 59 -11.87 -4.61 14.42
CA ASP A 59 -11.68 -3.52 15.38
C ASP A 59 -11.77 -2.15 14.70
N ALA A 60 -11.25 -2.02 13.48
CA ALA A 60 -11.44 -0.80 12.68
C ALA A 60 -12.92 -0.55 12.36
N ALA A 61 -13.69 -1.60 12.08
CA ALA A 61 -15.13 -1.48 11.85
C ALA A 61 -15.88 -1.01 13.11
N LYS A 62 -15.48 -1.50 14.30
CA LYS A 62 -16.02 -1.02 15.58
C LYS A 62 -15.64 0.43 15.85
N GLU A 63 -14.38 0.82 15.62
CA GLU A 63 -13.90 2.21 15.79
C GLU A 63 -14.68 3.17 14.90
N LEU A 64 -14.93 2.77 13.65
CA LEU A 64 -15.69 3.56 12.67
C LEU A 64 -17.22 3.42 12.81
N ASN A 65 -17.69 2.71 13.84
CA ASN A 65 -19.10 2.44 14.11
C ASN A 65 -19.89 1.90 12.89
N MET A 66 -19.31 0.94 12.18
CA MET A 66 -19.93 0.31 11.00
C MET A 66 -19.82 -1.21 11.04
N SER A 67 -20.69 -1.90 10.29
CA SER A 67 -20.56 -3.35 10.13
C SER A 67 -19.30 -3.70 9.34
N ARG A 68 -18.71 -4.87 9.62
CA ARG A 68 -17.61 -5.44 8.81
C ARG A 68 -17.96 -5.48 7.32
N SER A 69 -19.20 -5.88 6.99
CA SER A 69 -19.69 -5.92 5.62
C SER A 69 -19.70 -4.55 4.93
N THR A 70 -20.03 -3.49 5.67
CA THR A 70 -20.01 -2.12 5.15
C THR A 70 -18.59 -1.65 4.89
N LEU A 71 -17.66 -1.95 5.81
CA LEU A 71 -16.25 -1.62 5.65
C LEU A 71 -15.64 -2.30 4.41
N TYR A 72 -15.87 -3.61 4.24
CA TYR A 72 -15.43 -4.33 3.03
C TYR A 72 -16.04 -3.76 1.75
N ARG A 73 -17.33 -3.42 1.76
CA ARG A 73 -18.01 -2.81 0.59
C ARG A 73 -17.37 -1.46 0.22
N LYS A 74 -17.09 -0.61 1.22
CA LYS A 74 -16.46 0.70 1.01
C LYS A 74 -15.04 0.54 0.46
N LEU A 75 -14.23 -0.34 1.06
CA LEU A 75 -12.87 -0.61 0.58
C LEU A 75 -12.86 -1.12 -0.87
N LYS A 76 -13.74 -2.06 -1.20
CA LYS A 76 -13.89 -2.55 -2.59
C LYS A 76 -14.31 -1.44 -3.56
N LYS A 77 -15.24 -0.57 -3.17
CA LYS A 77 -15.68 0.58 -3.98
C LYS A 77 -14.54 1.58 -4.23
N LEU A 78 -13.66 1.74 -3.24
CA LEU A 78 -12.50 2.63 -3.30
C LEU A 78 -11.27 1.98 -3.95
N GLY A 79 -11.38 0.73 -4.42
CA GLY A 79 -10.27 0.01 -5.06
C GLY A 79 -9.21 -0.50 -4.09
N PHE A 80 -9.50 -0.57 -2.80
CA PHE A 80 -8.59 -1.09 -1.78
C PHE A 80 -8.97 -2.54 -1.45
N ASP A 81 -8.07 -3.49 -1.76
CA ASP A 81 -8.23 -4.89 -1.38
C ASP A 81 -7.31 -5.25 -0.22
N ILE A 82 -7.91 -5.65 0.90
CA ILE A 82 -7.20 -6.06 2.11
C ILE A 82 -6.58 -7.46 1.94
N LYS A 83 -7.09 -8.27 1.00
CA LYS A 83 -6.65 -9.66 0.81
C LYS A 83 -5.26 -9.78 0.15
N ASN A 84 -4.76 -8.72 -0.48
CA ASN A 84 -3.45 -8.71 -1.15
C ASN A 84 -2.31 -8.20 -0.24
N LEU A 85 -2.51 -8.15 1.08
CA LEU A 85 -1.52 -7.65 2.04
C LEU A 85 -0.94 -8.78 2.92
N ASN A 86 -0.61 -9.92 2.30
CA ASN A 86 0.08 -11.07 2.92
C ASN A 86 1.43 -11.30 2.24
#